data_AF-A0AAE4NVK7-F1
#
_entry.id   AF-A0AAE4NVK7-F1
#
_cell.length_a   1.000
_cell.length_b   1.000
_cell.length_c   1.000
_cell.angle_alpha   90.00
_cell.angle_beta   90.00
_cell.angle_gamma   90.00
#
_symmetry.space_group_name_H-M   'P 1'
#
loop_
_entity.id
_entity.type
_entity.pdbx_description
1 polymer ?
#
loop_
_entity_poly.entity_id
_entity_poly.type
_entity_poly.pdbx_seq_one_letter_code
_entity_poly.pdbx_strand_id
1 'polypeptide(L)'
;MIVRGRIILEELSVPFEVSKTRKGLSLRIGLPEKPLEYSVDCPCLEPLELLGLFLPALEEELGEIKGVLVEEVMSEGVGGKLTERLRKFKKIHGLSSEVAKNLKVAP
;
A
#
# COMPACT_ATOMS: atom_id res chain seq x y z
N MET A 1 4.51 11.95 8.82
CA MET A 1 4.76 11.27 7.53
C MET A 1 3.45 10.70 7.02
N ILE A 2 3.18 10.77 5.72
CA ILE A 2 2.01 10.21 5.06
C ILE A 2 2.51 9.41 3.85
N VAL A 3 2.02 8.20 3.68
CA VAL A 3 2.29 7.34 2.52
C VAL A 3 0.96 7.04 1.85
N ARG A 4 0.87 7.27 0.55
CA ARG A 4 -0.30 6.96 -0.27
C ARG A 4 0.07 6.05 -1.41
N GLY A 5 -0.86 5.22 -1.81
CA GLY A 5 -0.68 4.35 -2.94
C GLY A 5 -1.91 3.51 -3.23
N ARG A 6 -1.70 2.41 -3.95
CA ARG A 6 -2.73 1.45 -4.31
C ARG A 6 -2.27 0.02 -4.07
N ILE A 7 -3.21 -0.80 -3.67
CA ILE A 7 -3.09 -2.25 -3.65
C ILE A 7 -3.67 -2.75 -4.98
N ILE A 8 -2.89 -3.53 -5.71
CA ILE A 8 -3.23 -4.05 -7.02
C ILE A 8 -3.74 -5.47 -6.86
N LEU A 9 -4.97 -5.72 -7.28
CA LEU A 9 -5.59 -7.04 -7.34
C LEU A 9 -5.73 -7.45 -8.81
N GLU A 10 -6.31 -8.62 -9.06
CA GLU A 10 -6.46 -9.15 -10.42
C GLU A 10 -7.37 -8.29 -11.31
N GLU A 11 -8.52 -7.86 -10.77
CA GLU A 11 -9.54 -7.14 -11.56
C GLU A 11 -9.70 -5.67 -11.16
N LEU A 12 -9.14 -5.24 -10.02
CA LEU A 12 -9.30 -3.89 -9.49
C LEU A 12 -8.08 -3.42 -8.68
N SER A 13 -8.05 -2.12 -8.37
CA SER A 13 -7.07 -1.56 -7.44
C SER A 13 -7.77 -0.73 -6.37
N VAL A 14 -7.39 -0.91 -5.11
CA VAL A 14 -7.93 -0.11 -3.99
C VAL A 14 -6.87 0.89 -3.49
N PRO A 15 -7.24 2.16 -3.24
CA PRO A 15 -6.31 3.13 -2.68
C PRO A 15 -6.05 2.84 -1.20
N PHE A 16 -4.84 3.15 -0.73
CA PHE A 16 -4.50 3.16 0.68
C PHE A 16 -3.80 4.46 1.07
N GLU A 17 -3.95 4.82 2.35
CA GLU A 17 -3.21 5.89 3.00
C GLU A 17 -2.73 5.40 4.37
N VAL A 18 -1.45 5.63 4.68
CA VAL A 18 -0.91 5.42 6.02
C VAL A 18 -0.31 6.73 6.50
N SER A 19 -0.83 7.25 7.61
CA SER A 19 -0.27 8.40 8.30
C SER A 19 0.49 7.94 9.54
N LYS A 20 1.69 8.48 9.75
CA LYS A 20 2.54 8.25 10.92
C LYS A 20 2.77 9.58 11.64
N THR A 21 2.44 9.58 12.92
CA THR A 21 2.65 10.68 13.86
C THR A 21 3.64 10.26 14.95
N ARG A 22 3.91 11.14 15.92
CA ARG A 22 4.72 10.78 17.10
C ARG A 22 4.04 9.76 18.02
N LYS A 23 2.71 9.63 17.95
CA LYS A 23 1.94 8.71 18.81
C LYS A 23 1.86 7.31 18.21
N GLY A 24 1.83 7.20 16.89
CA GLY A 24 1.60 5.94 16.22
C GLY A 24 1.21 6.13 14.75
N LEU A 25 0.49 5.15 14.22
CA LEU A 25 0.09 5.09 12.81
C LEU A 25 -1.42 4.92 12.67
N SER A 26 -1.94 5.45 11.57
CA SER A 26 -3.30 5.22 11.11
C SER A 26 -3.27 4.76 9.66
N LEU A 27 -3.90 3.63 9.38
CA LEU A 27 -4.10 3.02 8.07
C LEU A 27 -5.54 3.22 7.62
N ARG A 28 -5.72 3.61 6.37
CA ARG A 28 -7.01 3.69 5.70
C ARG A 28 -6.92 3.03 4.33
N ILE A 29 -7.86 2.15 4.00
CA ILE A 29 -7.95 1.46 2.69
C ILE A 29 -9.35 1.69 2.11
N GLY A 30 -9.42 2.20 0.89
CA GLY A 30 -10.67 2.48 0.20
C GLY A 30 -11.24 1.24 -0.49
N LEU A 31 -11.80 0.32 0.31
CA LEU A 31 -12.48 -0.87 -0.20
C LEU A 31 -13.82 -0.51 -0.87
N PRO A 32 -14.31 -1.33 -1.82
CA PRO A 32 -15.54 -1.03 -2.58
C PRO A 32 -16.81 -0.96 -1.72
N GLU A 33 -16.94 -1.78 -0.67
CA GLU A 33 -18.12 -1.75 0.22
C GLU A 33 -17.98 -0.69 1.31
N LYS A 34 -16.89 -0.73 2.07
CA LYS A 34 -16.64 0.16 3.20
C LYS A 34 -15.15 0.36 3.42
N PRO A 35 -14.68 1.59 3.67
CA PRO A 35 -13.27 1.80 3.99
C PRO A 35 -12.86 1.02 5.24
N LEU A 36 -11.70 0.36 5.16
CA LEU A 36 -11.03 -0.21 6.34
C LEU A 36 -10.21 0.91 6.98
N GLU A 37 -10.43 1.13 8.28
CA GLU A 37 -9.71 2.11 9.08
C GLU A 37 -9.14 1.44 10.31
N TYR A 38 -7.84 1.60 10.53
CA TYR A 38 -7.13 1.03 11.67
C TYR A 38 -6.13 2.03 12.23
N SER A 39 -5.98 2.07 13.55
CA SER A 39 -4.98 2.91 14.21
C SER A 39 -4.28 2.14 15.32
N VAL A 40 -2.98 2.37 15.47
CA VAL A 40 -2.14 1.71 16.46
C VAL A 40 -1.11 2.68 17.04
N ASP A 41 -1.01 2.69 18.37
CA ASP A 41 -0.05 3.50 19.12
C ASP A 41 1.34 2.83 19.23
N CYS A 42 1.92 2.37 18.11
CA CYS A 42 3.33 1.94 18.04
C CYS A 42 4.10 2.88 17.13
N PRO A 43 4.75 3.92 17.66
CA PRO A 43 5.57 4.83 16.85
C PRO A 43 6.80 4.12 16.24
N CYS A 44 7.15 2.95 16.77
CA CYS A 44 8.18 2.03 16.29
C CYS A 44 7.96 1.50 14.87
N LEU A 45 6.70 1.32 14.46
CA LEU A 45 6.35 0.63 13.23
C LEU A 45 6.47 1.56 12.02
N GLU A 46 6.98 1.09 10.90
CA GLU A 46 7.00 1.87 9.67
C GLU A 46 5.69 1.75 8.88
N PRO A 47 5.29 2.77 8.10
CA PRO A 47 4.01 2.77 7.40
C PRO A 47 3.73 1.55 6.51
N LEU A 48 4.75 1.10 5.77
CA LEU A 48 4.62 -0.06 4.89
C LEU A 48 4.68 -1.39 5.64
N GLU A 49 5.27 -1.42 6.84
CA GLU A 49 5.22 -2.60 7.69
C GLU A 49 3.80 -2.81 8.21
N LEU A 50 3.14 -1.74 8.69
CA LEU A 50 1.74 -1.80 9.09
C LEU A 50 0.86 -2.31 7.96
N LEU A 51 0.99 -1.75 6.75
CA LEU A 51 0.23 -2.23 5.59
C LEU A 51 0.51 -3.71 5.32
N GLY A 52 1.78 -4.14 5.39
CA GLY A 52 2.18 -5.52 5.20
C GLY A 52 1.50 -6.53 6.14
N LEU A 53 1.21 -6.12 7.38
CA LEU A 53 0.48 -6.95 8.35
C LEU A 53 -0.99 -7.17 7.97
N PHE A 54 -1.58 -6.26 7.20
CA PHE A 54 -2.98 -6.34 6.77
C PHE A 54 -3.17 -7.09 5.45
N LEU A 55 -2.11 -7.29 4.66
CA LEU A 55 -2.22 -7.93 3.35
C LEU A 55 -2.86 -9.32 3.39
N PRO A 56 -2.51 -10.23 4.33
CA PRO A 56 -3.16 -11.54 4.38
C PRO A 56 -4.68 -11.44 4.58
N ALA A 57 -5.11 -10.57 5.50
CA ALA A 57 -6.55 -10.36 5.76
C ALA A 57 -7.25 -9.72 4.55
N LEU A 58 -6.56 -8.83 3.82
CA LEU A 58 -7.09 -8.24 2.59
C LEU A 58 -7.17 -9.25 1.45
N GLU A 59 -6.24 -10.21 1.37
CA GLU A 59 -6.32 -11.31 0.39
C GLU A 59 -7.51 -12.24 0.66
N GLU A 60 -7.84 -12.46 1.93
CA GLU A 60 -9.03 -13.22 2.32
C GLU A 60 -10.34 -12.49 1.94
N GLU A 61 -10.37 -11.15 2.03
CA GLU A 61 -11.57 -10.35 1.78
C GLU A 61 -11.74 -9.96 0.30
N LEU A 62 -10.65 -9.64 -0.40
CA LEU A 62 -10.66 -9.06 -1.74
C LEU A 62 -10.11 -9.99 -2.84
N GLY A 63 -9.52 -11.12 -2.46
CA GLY A 63 -8.82 -12.03 -3.36
C GLY A 63 -7.34 -11.68 -3.55
N GLU A 64 -6.68 -12.37 -4.48
CA GLU A 64 -5.21 -12.34 -4.62
C GLU A 64 -4.65 -10.93 -4.88
N ILE A 65 -3.71 -10.50 -4.04
CA ILE A 65 -3.01 -9.23 -4.19
C ILE A 65 -1.78 -9.44 -5.09
N LYS A 66 -1.79 -8.84 -6.28
CA LYS A 66 -0.67 -8.88 -7.23
C LYS A 66 0.49 -7.97 -6.84
N GLY A 67 0.23 -6.95 -6.02
CA GLY A 67 1.28 -6.10 -5.46
C GLY A 67 0.78 -4.81 -4.83
N VAL A 68 1.73 -4.04 -4.30
CA VAL A 68 1.48 -2.72 -3.71
C VAL A 68 2.31 -1.68 -4.46
N LEU A 69 1.63 -0.64 -4.93
CA LEU A 69 2.25 0.52 -5.59
C LEU A 69 2.18 1.72 -4.65
N VAL A 70 3.34 2.24 -4.23
CA VAL A 70 3.41 3.53 -3.56
C VAL A 70 3.37 4.64 -4.61
N GLU A 71 2.55 5.67 -4.41
CA GLU A 71 2.40 6.80 -5.33
C GLU A 71 2.99 8.10 -4.76
N GLU A 72 2.82 8.33 -3.45
CA GLU A 72 3.23 9.58 -2.79
C GLU A 72 3.71 9.29 -1.36
N VAL A 73 4.82 9.94 -0.99
CA VAL A 73 5.34 9.95 0.38
C VAL A 73 5.58 11.40 0.79
N MET A 74 4.88 11.87 1.82
CA MET A 74 5.04 13.21 2.40
C MET A 74 5.63 13.09 3.80
N SER A 75 6.75 13.75 4.09
CA SER A 75 7.33 13.76 5.44
C SER A 75 7.65 15.18 5.88
N GLU A 76 7.16 15.58 7.06
CA GLU A 76 7.48 16.86 7.67
C GLU A 76 8.79 16.74 8.46
N GLY A 77 9.81 17.53 8.10
CA GLY A 77 10.99 17.75 8.95
C GLY A 77 12.36 17.40 8.38
N VAL A 78 12.48 16.94 7.13
CA VAL A 78 13.78 16.83 6.44
C VAL A 78 13.76 17.78 5.24
N GLY A 79 14.59 18.81 5.28
CA GLY A 79 14.57 19.95 4.36
C GLY A 79 14.39 19.58 2.87
N GLY A 80 13.35 20.16 2.27
CA GLY A 80 13.35 20.67 0.89
C GLY A 80 13.43 19.71 -0.31
N LYS A 81 13.61 18.39 -0.18
CA LYS A 81 13.92 17.54 -1.37
C LYS A 81 13.32 16.13 -1.44
N LEU A 82 12.28 15.80 -0.67
CA LEU A 82 11.70 14.43 -0.66
C LEU A 82 10.18 14.38 -0.90
N THR A 83 9.62 15.32 -1.64
CA THR A 83 8.38 15.05 -2.40
C THR A 83 8.75 14.21 -3.63
N GLU A 84 9.30 13.02 -3.43
CA GLU A 84 9.53 12.11 -4.53
C GLU A 84 8.24 11.30 -4.75
N ARG A 85 7.63 11.44 -5.93
CA ARG A 85 6.65 10.47 -6.45
C ARG A 85 7.37 9.15 -6.68
N LEU A 86 7.68 8.44 -5.60
CA LEU A 86 8.34 7.14 -5.62
C LEU A 86 7.32 6.09 -6.04
N ARG A 87 7.21 5.84 -7.35
CA ARG A 87 6.55 4.64 -7.89
C ARG A 87 7.39 3.41 -7.55
N LYS A 88 7.30 2.94 -6.31
CA LYS A 88 7.96 1.71 -5.87
C LYS A 88 6.92 0.60 -5.91
N PHE A 89 7.04 -0.28 -6.91
CA PHE A 89 6.23 -1.48 -7.02
C PHE A 89 6.90 -2.57 -6.19
N LYS A 90 6.35 -2.89 -5.02
CA LYS A 90 6.82 -4.05 -4.27
C LYS A 90 5.96 -5.24 -4.71
N LYS A 91 6.51 -6.03 -5.63
CA LYS A 91 5.92 -7.33 -6.00
C LYS A 91 6.10 -8.25 -4.81
N ILE A 92 5.00 -8.66 -4.19
CA ILE A 92 5.04 -9.58 -3.06
C ILE A 92 5.11 -10.97 -3.68
N HIS A 93 6.28 -11.59 -3.58
CA HIS A 93 6.49 -12.94 -4.07
C HIS A 93 5.81 -13.92 -3.11
N GLY A 94 4.53 -14.15 -3.34
CA GLY A 94 3.74 -15.21 -2.74
C GLY A 94 2.81 -15.78 -3.80
N LEU A 95 3.15 -16.98 -4.29
CA LEU A 95 2.39 -17.88 -5.17
C LEU A 95 2.44 -17.68 -6.71
N SER A 96 2.90 -18.78 -7.32
CA SER A 96 2.89 -19.24 -8.71
C SER A 96 3.30 -18.32 -9.85
N SER A 97 4.54 -18.54 -10.28
CA SER A 97 5.00 -18.43 -11.67
C SER A 97 3.98 -19.00 -12.66
N GLU A 98 3.14 -18.16 -13.29
CA GLU A 98 2.65 -18.43 -14.66
C GLU A 98 1.98 -17.21 -15.34
N VAL A 99 1.51 -16.20 -14.59
CA VAL A 99 0.78 -15.06 -15.20
C VAL A 99 1.69 -13.84 -15.40
N ALA A 100 2.75 -14.00 -16.20
CA ALA A 100 3.64 -12.88 -16.59
C ALA A 100 3.83 -12.74 -18.11
N LYS A 101 2.98 -13.39 -18.91
CA LYS A 101 3.11 -13.37 -20.38
C LYS A 101 2.11 -12.49 -21.15
N ASN A 102 1.14 -11.84 -20.49
CA ASN A 102 0.05 -11.17 -21.20
C ASN A 102 -0.12 -9.67 -20.99
N LEU A 103 0.84 -8.96 -20.37
CA LEU A 103 0.84 -7.50 -20.47
C LEU A 103 1.47 -7.06 -21.80
N LYS A 104 0.79 -7.39 -22.91
CA LYS A 104 0.97 -6.72 -24.19
C LYS A 104 0.48 -5.29 -24.01
N VAL A 105 1.43 -4.37 -23.92
CA VAL A 105 1.23 -2.94 -24.12
C VAL A 105 0.56 -2.79 -25.49
N ALA A 106 -0.71 -2.36 -25.50
CA ALA A 106 -1.40 -1.90 -26.70
C ALA A 106 -1.09 -0.40 -26.88
N PRO A 107 -1.04 0.08 -28.13
CA PRO A 107 -0.34 1.30 -28.55
C PRO A 107 -0.96 2.61 -28.06
#